data_AF-A0A9D6QZE3-F1
#
_entry.id   AF-A0A9D6QZE3-F1
#
_cell.length_a   1.000
_cell.length_b   1.000
_cell.length_c   1.000
_cell.angle_alpha   90.00
_cell.angle_beta   90.00
_cell.angle_gamma   90.00
#
_symmetry.space_group_name_H-M   'P 1'
#
loop_
_entity.id
_entity.type
_entity.pdbx_description
1 polymer ?
#
loop_
_entity_poly.entity_id
_entity_poly.type
_entity_poly.pdbx_seq_one_letter_code
_entity_poly.pdbx_strand_id
1 'polypeptide(L)'
;MAGKYGEKMARISLIIIIAFAITCPVMYLNGIGSGFCYAEDYHYPGGPYYFKDIKNSAAPYEPVDEINYEEASNLYTYYEAYFNDDGRIVSLKKYQKGKLEWSDKYVYSPAGTLENRELSMSSR
;
A
#
# COMPACT_ATOMS: atom_id res chain seq x y z
N MET A 1 -48.94 -35.01 -14.84
CA MET A 1 -49.91 -33.99 -15.31
C MET A 1 -49.29 -32.63 -15.00
N ALA A 2 -48.57 -31.96 -15.93
CA ALA A 2 -48.98 -31.32 -17.18
C ALA A 2 -49.74 -29.99 -16.99
N GLY A 3 -49.13 -28.90 -17.49
CA GLY A 3 -49.67 -27.53 -17.67
C GLY A 3 -48.75 -26.46 -17.06
N LYS A 4 -47.76 -25.83 -17.72
CA LYS A 4 -47.55 -25.31 -19.10
C LYS A 4 -48.31 -24.00 -19.41
N TYR A 5 -47.54 -23.03 -19.96
CA TYR A 5 -47.90 -21.74 -20.64
C TYR A 5 -48.08 -20.52 -19.71
N GLY A 6 -47.53 -19.32 -19.96
CA GLY A 6 -46.67 -18.68 -20.98
C GLY A 6 -46.10 -17.41 -20.30
N GLU A 7 -45.13 -16.63 -20.77
CA GLU A 7 -44.79 -16.08 -22.09
C GLU A 7 -43.38 -15.46 -21.94
N LYS A 8 -42.40 -15.84 -22.77
CA LYS A 8 -41.97 -15.12 -23.98
C LYS A 8 -41.16 -13.84 -23.74
N MET A 9 -39.90 -13.93 -24.20
CA MET A 9 -39.18 -12.93 -25.00
C MET A 9 -38.60 -11.69 -24.29
N ALA A 10 -37.28 -11.69 -24.13
CA ALA A 10 -36.44 -10.63 -24.71
C ALA A 10 -34.96 -11.05 -24.65
N ARG A 11 -34.45 -11.57 -25.77
CA ARG A 11 -33.03 -11.52 -26.11
C ARG A 11 -32.77 -10.09 -26.57
N ILE A 12 -31.98 -9.30 -25.86
CA ILE A 12 -31.37 -8.09 -26.42
C ILE A 12 -29.92 -8.05 -25.97
N SER A 13 -29.05 -8.49 -26.87
CA SER A 13 -27.65 -8.08 -26.91
C SER A 13 -27.61 -6.56 -27.05
N LEU A 14 -26.89 -5.85 -26.18
CA LEU A 14 -26.23 -4.62 -26.61
C LEU A 14 -25.05 -4.28 -25.71
N ILE A 15 -23.88 -4.36 -26.33
CA ILE A 15 -22.64 -3.69 -25.95
C ILE A 15 -22.94 -2.20 -25.74
N ILE A 16 -22.61 -1.66 -24.57
CA ILE A 16 -22.40 -0.21 -24.41
C ILE A 16 -21.00 -0.02 -23.85
N ILE A 17 -20.07 0.16 -24.78
CA ILE A 17 -18.81 0.87 -24.59
C ILE A 17 -19.19 2.33 -24.38
N ILE A 18 -18.87 2.92 -23.24
CA ILE A 18 -18.65 4.37 -23.16
C ILE A 18 -17.31 4.59 -22.50
N ALA A 19 -16.34 4.88 -23.37
CA ALA A 19 -15.06 5.43 -23.04
C ALA A 19 -15.23 6.66 -22.16
N PHE A 20 -14.72 6.61 -20.93
CA PHE A 20 -14.47 7.83 -20.17
C PHE A 20 -13.18 8.45 -20.72
N ALA A 21 -13.39 9.28 -21.74
CA ALA A 21 -12.46 10.32 -22.12
C ALA A 21 -12.26 11.25 -20.91
N ILE A 22 -11.18 11.05 -20.15
CA ILE A 22 -10.60 12.11 -19.35
C ILE A 22 -9.47 12.69 -20.19
N THR A 23 -9.87 13.58 -21.10
CA THR A 23 -8.96 14.54 -21.72
C THR A 23 -8.47 15.46 -20.62
N CYS A 24 -7.25 15.25 -20.12
CA CYS A 24 -6.55 16.27 -19.35
C CYS A 24 -6.32 17.49 -20.26
N PRO A 25 -6.88 18.66 -19.95
CA PRO A 25 -6.52 19.86 -20.65
C PRO A 25 -5.25 20.43 -20.00
N VAL A 26 -4.34 20.95 -20.85
CA VAL A 26 -3.24 21.87 -20.50
C VAL A 26 -2.04 21.16 -19.84
N MET A 27 -0.82 21.18 -20.38
CA MET A 27 -0.08 22.32 -20.93
C MET A 27 1.06 21.78 -21.82
N TYR A 28 1.09 22.20 -23.09
CA TYR A 28 2.29 22.13 -23.92
C TYR A 28 3.15 23.32 -23.54
N LEU A 29 4.38 23.11 -23.03
CA LEU A 29 5.59 23.82 -23.47
C LEU A 29 6.83 23.39 -22.66
N ASN A 30 7.79 22.78 -23.38
CA ASN A 30 9.24 22.77 -23.16
C ASN A 30 9.81 22.28 -21.81
N GLY A 31 10.50 21.14 -21.89
CA GLY A 31 11.71 20.88 -21.10
C GLY A 31 11.57 19.78 -20.06
N ILE A 32 12.21 18.63 -20.36
CA ILE A 32 12.86 17.73 -19.40
C ILE A 32 12.26 17.69 -17.97
N GLY A 33 11.36 16.74 -17.78
CA GLY A 33 10.89 16.35 -16.46
C GLY A 33 9.89 15.23 -16.63
N SER A 34 10.36 13.99 -16.71
CA SER A 34 9.53 12.81 -16.55
C SER A 34 8.88 12.90 -15.16
N GLY A 35 7.71 13.53 -15.08
CA GLY A 35 6.86 13.51 -13.91
C GLY A 35 6.42 12.08 -13.72
N PHE A 36 7.19 11.32 -12.95
CA PHE A 36 6.73 10.07 -12.38
C PHE A 36 5.47 10.42 -11.58
N CYS A 37 4.31 10.01 -12.08
CA CYS A 37 3.12 9.90 -11.26
C CYS A 37 3.42 8.84 -10.21
N TYR A 38 3.99 9.25 -9.07
CA TYR A 38 3.96 8.43 -7.88
C TYR A 38 2.48 8.38 -7.49
N ALA A 39 1.79 7.31 -7.86
CA ALA A 39 0.63 6.90 -7.09
C ALA A 39 1.20 6.64 -5.69
N GLU A 40 1.00 7.58 -4.76
CA GLU A 40 1.25 7.33 -3.35
C GLU A 40 0.33 6.16 -2.98
N ASP A 41 0.93 4.98 -2.84
CA ASP A 41 0.24 3.78 -2.41
C ASP A 41 -0.20 4.04 -0.96
N TYR A 42 -1.49 4.36 -0.80
CA TYR A 42 -2.03 4.78 0.47
C TYR A 42 -2.45 3.54 1.27
N HIS A 43 -1.69 3.23 2.32
CA HIS A 43 -2.05 2.17 3.27
C HIS A 43 -3.17 2.65 4.18
N TYR A 44 -4.19 1.80 4.37
CA TYR A 44 -5.20 2.06 5.39
C TYR A 44 -4.54 2.12 6.79
N PRO A 45 -5.07 2.95 7.70
CA PRO A 45 -4.58 3.01 9.06
C PRO A 45 -4.61 1.64 9.74
N GLY A 46 -3.59 1.37 10.54
CA GLY A 46 -3.40 0.11 11.23
C GLY A 46 -2.36 -0.77 10.56
N GLY A 47 -2.63 -2.07 10.50
CA GLY A 47 -1.69 -3.11 10.11
C GLY A 47 -2.02 -4.42 10.84
N PRO A 48 -1.16 -5.44 10.76
CA PRO A 48 0.18 -5.39 10.15
C PRO A 48 0.15 -5.49 8.62
N TYR A 49 1.00 -4.69 7.98
CA TYR A 49 1.42 -4.87 6.59
C TYR A 49 2.83 -5.44 6.55
N TYR A 50 3.10 -6.36 5.61
CA TYR A 50 4.38 -7.05 5.53
C TYR A 50 5.15 -6.66 4.28
N PHE A 51 6.46 -6.51 4.39
CA PHE A 51 7.31 -6.02 3.32
C PHE A 51 8.61 -6.81 3.22
N LYS A 52 9.14 -6.93 2.00
CA LYS A 52 10.40 -7.62 1.73
C LYS A 52 11.61 -6.75 2.04
N ASP A 53 11.53 -5.44 1.75
CA ASP A 53 12.69 -4.56 1.79
C ASP A 53 12.37 -3.13 2.26
N ILE A 54 13.40 -2.28 2.36
CA ILE A 54 13.30 -0.85 2.69
C ILE A 54 13.99 -0.03 1.60
N LYS A 55 13.26 0.92 1.03
CA LYS A 55 13.72 1.77 -0.07
C LYS A 55 14.94 2.60 0.29
N ASN A 56 14.98 3.10 1.52
CA ASN A 56 16.03 4.00 1.99
C ASN A 56 16.45 3.64 3.42
N SER A 57 17.70 3.95 3.74
CA SER A 57 18.28 3.75 5.08
C SER A 57 18.12 4.98 5.99
N ALA A 58 17.45 6.03 5.51
CA ALA A 58 17.11 7.20 6.31
C ALA A 58 15.79 6.98 7.06
N ALA A 59 15.72 7.44 8.31
CA ALA A 59 14.48 7.46 9.07
C ALA A 59 13.61 8.68 8.67
N PRO A 60 12.28 8.56 8.61
CA PRO A 60 11.51 7.34 8.80
C PRO A 60 11.72 6.35 7.65
N TYR A 61 11.91 5.07 7.97
CA TYR A 61 12.13 4.04 6.96
C TYR A 61 10.90 3.87 6.07
N GLU A 62 11.11 3.80 4.77
CA GLU A 62 10.10 3.50 3.76
C GLU A 62 10.20 2.03 3.33
N PRO A 63 9.35 1.12 3.83
CA PRO A 63 9.30 -0.26 3.38
C PRO A 63 8.70 -0.33 1.98
N VAL A 64 9.16 -1.30 1.20
CA VAL A 64 8.76 -1.54 -0.19
C VAL A 64 8.57 -3.03 -0.44
N ASP A 65 7.95 -3.34 -1.58
CA ASP A 65 7.63 -4.71 -1.97
C ASP A 65 6.71 -5.38 -0.93
N GLU A 66 5.48 -4.87 -0.84
CA GLU A 66 4.44 -5.43 0.02
C GLU A 66 4.19 -6.90 -0.32
N ILE A 67 4.00 -7.70 0.73
CA ILE A 67 3.71 -9.12 0.67
C ILE A 67 2.64 -9.49 1.69
N ASN A 68 2.03 -10.65 1.48
CA ASN A 68 1.20 -11.28 2.49
C ASN A 68 2.06 -11.97 3.58
N TYR A 69 1.41 -12.31 4.70
CA TYR A 69 2.07 -13.00 5.81
C TYR A 69 2.64 -14.37 5.44
N GLU A 70 1.97 -15.12 4.56
CA GLU A 70 2.42 -16.46 4.16
C GLU A 70 3.78 -16.38 3.44
N GLU A 71 3.95 -15.41 2.55
CA GLU A 71 5.25 -15.11 1.94
C GLU A 71 6.25 -14.63 2.99
N ALA A 72 5.87 -13.71 3.87
CA ALA A 72 6.75 -13.14 4.89
C ALA A 72 7.35 -14.21 5.81
N SER A 73 6.52 -15.17 6.25
CA SER A 73 6.95 -16.27 7.13
C SER A 73 7.93 -17.23 6.46
N ASN A 74 7.99 -17.27 5.13
CA ASN A 74 8.95 -18.09 4.38
C ASN A 74 10.28 -17.36 4.13
N LEU A 75 10.35 -16.05 4.39
CA LEU A 75 11.56 -15.26 4.17
C LEU A 75 12.50 -15.32 5.37
N TYR A 76 13.79 -15.22 5.07
CA TYR A 76 14.82 -15.08 6.09
C TYR A 76 14.72 -13.74 6.82
N THR A 77 14.38 -12.67 6.11
CA THR A 77 14.16 -11.33 6.66
C THR A 77 12.88 -10.77 6.08
N TYR A 78 12.04 -10.18 6.92
CA TYR A 78 10.87 -9.42 6.49
C TYR A 78 10.62 -8.28 7.47
N TYR A 79 9.80 -7.32 7.03
CA TYR A 79 9.41 -6.16 7.82
C TYR A 79 7.91 -6.17 8.08
N GLU A 80 7.49 -5.69 9.24
CA GLU A 80 6.10 -5.49 9.64
C GLU A 80 5.90 -4.01 9.94
N ALA A 81 5.02 -3.35 9.20
CA ALA A 81 4.73 -1.93 9.37
C ALA A 81 3.29 -1.69 9.82
N TYR A 82 3.11 -0.60 10.57
CA TYR A 82 1.82 -0.03 10.93
C TYR A 82 1.76 1.42 10.50
N PHE A 83 0.61 1.82 10.00
CA PHE A 83 0.36 3.15 9.46
C PHE A 83 -0.70 3.89 10.31
N ASN A 84 -0.64 5.21 10.33
CA ASN A 84 -1.69 6.07 10.89
C ASN A 84 -2.73 6.45 9.82
N ASP A 85 -3.73 7.24 10.22
CA ASP A 85 -4.78 7.77 9.33
C ASP A 85 -4.25 8.72 8.25
N ASP A 86 -3.01 9.18 8.32
CA ASP A 86 -2.37 9.95 7.26
C ASP A 86 -1.59 9.06 6.27
N GLY A 87 -1.63 7.74 6.42
CA GLY A 87 -0.83 6.80 5.62
C GLY A 87 0.66 6.83 5.94
N ARG A 88 1.06 7.38 7.10
CA ARG A 88 2.45 7.44 7.57
C ARG A 88 2.76 6.30 8.53
N ILE A 89 3.99 5.80 8.46
CA ILE A 89 4.43 4.68 9.28
C ILE A 89 4.63 5.13 10.72
N VAL A 90 3.90 4.54 11.65
CA VAL A 90 4.05 4.80 13.10
C VAL A 90 4.89 3.76 13.80
N SER A 91 5.02 2.56 13.22
CA SER A 91 5.88 1.50 13.75
C SER A 91 6.38 0.63 12.62
N LEU A 92 7.68 0.34 12.63
CA LEU A 92 8.31 -0.62 11.74
C LEU A 92 9.09 -1.65 12.57
N LYS A 93 8.88 -2.93 12.31
CA LYS A 93 9.62 -4.01 12.94
C LYS A 93 10.36 -4.80 11.89
N LYS A 94 11.58 -5.22 12.21
CA LYS A 94 12.35 -6.15 11.39
C LYS A 94 12.39 -7.50 12.07
N TYR A 95 12.02 -8.52 11.31
CA TYR A 95 12.15 -9.90 11.72
C TYR A 95 13.24 -10.59 10.91
N GLN A 96 14.00 -11.46 11.58
CA GLN A 96 14.94 -12.36 10.95
C GLN A 96 14.66 -13.78 11.42
N LYS A 97 14.38 -14.70 10.50
CA LYS A 97 13.98 -16.09 10.78
C LYS A 97 12.81 -16.15 11.77
N GLY A 98 11.84 -15.25 11.61
CA GLY A 98 10.68 -15.12 12.50
C GLY A 98 10.97 -14.53 13.89
N LYS A 99 12.22 -14.15 14.20
CA LYS A 99 12.58 -13.47 15.45
C LYS A 99 12.65 -11.97 15.23
N LEU A 100 12.06 -11.20 16.14
CA LEU A 100 12.19 -9.75 16.12
C LEU A 100 13.66 -9.38 16.36
N GLU A 101 14.30 -8.68 15.43
CA GLU A 101 15.66 -8.14 15.59
C GLU A 101 15.63 -6.72 16.14
N TRP A 102 14.76 -5.87 15.60
CA TRP A 102 14.55 -4.52 16.10
C TRP A 102 13.15 -4.01 15.76
N SER A 103 12.71 -3.01 16.51
CA SER A 103 11.50 -2.24 16.25
C SER A 103 11.80 -0.76 16.37
N ASP A 104 11.21 0.02 15.49
CA ASP A 104 11.35 1.46 15.42
C ASP A 104 9.97 2.10 15.43
N LYS A 105 9.73 3.04 16.34
CA LYS A 105 8.46 3.77 16.44
C LYS A 105 8.66 5.22 16.11
N TYR A 106 7.69 5.80 15.42
CA TYR A 106 7.72 7.17 14.94
C TYR A 106 6.55 7.94 15.53
N VAL A 107 6.84 9.12 16.06
CA VAL A 107 5.83 10.07 16.55
C VAL A 107 5.94 11.32 15.70
N TYR A 108 4.80 11.73 15.14
CA TYR A 108 4.69 12.90 14.28
C TYR A 108 3.95 14.03 14.99
N SER A 109 4.31 15.26 14.65
CA SER A 109 3.58 16.45 15.04
C SER A 109 2.23 16.54 14.29
N PRO A 110 1.31 17.41 14.73
CA PRO A 110 0.10 17.73 13.97
C PRO A 110 0.38 18.31 12.58
N ALA A 111 1.57 18.88 12.36
CA ALA A 111 2.03 19.34 11.05
C ALA A 111 2.61 18.20 10.17
N GLY A 112 2.71 16.98 10.71
CA GLY A 112 3.23 15.82 10.02
C GLY A 112 4.75 15.70 9.97
N THR A 113 5.46 16.51 10.76
CA THR A 113 6.92 16.41 10.89
C THR A 113 7.27 15.36 11.93
N LEU A 114 8.29 14.54 11.67
CA LEU A 114 8.78 13.57 12.64
C LEU A 114 9.36 14.29 13.86
N GLU A 115 8.78 14.08 15.04
CA GLU A 115 9.22 14.71 16.30
C GLU A 115 10.06 13.78 17.15
N ASN A 116 9.66 12.51 17.25
CA ASN A 116 10.36 11.54 18.08
C ASN A 116 10.49 10.19 17.38
N ARG A 117 11.57 9.48 17.71
CA ARG A 117 11.88 8.15 17.23
C ARG A 117 12.35 7.28 18.38
N GLU A 118 11.75 6.11 18.52
CA GLU A 118 12.11 5.13 19.55
C GLU A 118 12.60 3.84 18.90
N LEU A 119 13.93 3.70 18.78
CA LEU A 119 14.55 2.47 18.32
C LEU A 119 14.77 1.52 19.50
N SER A 120 14.18 0.33 19.41
CA SER A 120 14.36 -0.75 20.37
C SER A 120 15.02 -1.95 19.69
N MET A 121 16.17 -2.35 20.21
CA MET A 121 16.88 -3.55 19.74
C MET A 121 16.42 -4.75 20.56
N SER A 122 16.12 -5.85 19.88
CA SER A 122 15.85 -7.12 20.54
C SER A 122 17.15 -7.67 21.11
N SER A 123 17.22 -7.87 22.41
CA SER A 123 18.39 -8.49 23.05
C SER A 123 18.39 -9.98 22.71
N ARG A 124 19.44 -10.44 22.04
CA ARG A 124 19.62 -11.83 21.62
C ARG A 124 19.77 -12.80 22.79
#